data_AF-A0A9W5PCV6-F1
#
_entry.id   AF-A0A9W5PCV6-F1
#
_cell.length_a   1.000
_cell.length_b   1.000
_cell.length_c   1.000
_cell.angle_alpha   90.00
_cell.angle_beta   90.00
_cell.angle_gamma   90.00
#
_symmetry.space_group_name_H-M   'P 1'
#
loop_
_entity.id
_entity.type
_entity.pdbx_description
1 polymer ?
#
loop_
_entity_poly.entity_id
_entity_poly.type
_entity_poly.pdbx_seq_one_letter_code
_entity_poly.pdbx_strand_id
1 'polypeptide(L)'
;MEYSFEFKRDPLGYLRVVLPTELEYFSDFIEDIVSVDEADEYLKIIQEVLDGSSEEYKIQLNTTIAYIKKDLTVVEHLYTESENDKSSMETEKFKNLMLVWRDKIPERYKSID
;
A
#
# COMPACT_ATOMS: atom_id res chain seq x y z
N MET A 1 2.64 -11.45 9.95
CA MET A 1 2.66 -9.98 10.02
C MET A 1 2.25 -9.57 11.41
N GLU A 2 2.85 -8.52 11.98
CA GLU A 2 2.57 -8.06 13.35
C GLU A 2 1.30 -7.19 13.46
N TYR A 3 0.62 -6.92 12.34
CA TYR A 3 -0.68 -6.27 12.30
C TYR A 3 -1.71 -7.17 11.62
N SER A 4 -2.95 -7.09 12.08
CA SER A 4 -4.10 -7.76 11.46
C SER A 4 -4.55 -7.00 10.22
N PHE A 5 -4.84 -7.72 9.14
CA PHE A 5 -5.54 -7.18 7.99
C PHE A 5 -6.56 -8.21 7.52
N GLU A 6 -7.60 -7.74 6.85
CA GLU A 6 -8.63 -8.60 6.27
C GLU A 6 -8.95 -8.17 4.85
N PHE A 7 -9.47 -9.12 4.07
CA PHE A 7 -10.02 -8.83 2.76
C PHE A 7 -11.53 -8.86 2.83
N LYS A 8 -12.16 -7.83 2.28
CA LYS A 8 -13.62 -7.71 2.21
C LYS A 8 -14.04 -7.32 0.80
N ARG A 9 -15.23 -7.75 0.40
CA ARG A 9 -15.84 -7.26 -0.84
C ARG A 9 -16.65 -6.01 -0.51
N ASP A 10 -16.46 -4.94 -1.26
CA ASP A 10 -17.32 -3.76 -1.16
C ASP A 10 -18.71 -4.01 -1.78
N PRO A 11 -19.67 -3.08 -1.64
CA PRO A 11 -21.00 -3.24 -2.24
C PRO A 11 -21.02 -3.37 -3.77
N LEU A 12 -19.93 -3.00 -4.46
CA LEU A 12 -19.77 -3.17 -5.91
C LEU A 12 -19.09 -4.50 -6.27
N GLY A 13 -18.73 -5.32 -5.27
CA GLY A 13 -18.08 -6.61 -5.45
C GLY A 13 -16.56 -6.52 -5.61
N TYR A 14 -15.93 -5.35 -5.41
CA TYR A 14 -14.48 -5.24 -5.49
C TYR A 14 -13.83 -5.76 -4.22
N LEU A 15 -12.76 -6.54 -4.36
CA LEU A 15 -11.94 -6.93 -3.21
C LEU A 15 -11.20 -5.70 -2.68
N ARG A 16 -11.27 -5.49 -1.38
CA ARG A 16 -10.68 -4.39 -0.61
C ARG A 16 -9.79 -4.96 0.47
N VAL A 17 -8.72 -4.24 0.80
CA VAL A 17 -7.87 -4.54 1.95
C VAL A 17 -8.27 -3.61 3.08
N VAL A 18 -8.50 -4.16 4.26
CA VAL A 18 -8.86 -3.38 5.44
C VAL A 18 -7.76 -3.55 6.47
N LEU A 19 -7.05 -2.44 6.73
CA LEU A 19 -6.06 -2.31 7.78
C LEU A 19 -6.67 -1.66 9.04
N PRO A 20 -6.00 -1.75 10.20
CA PRO A 20 -6.36 -0.99 11.38
C PRO A 20 -6.34 0.52 11.10
N THR A 21 -7.11 1.30 11.86
CA THR A 21 -7.28 2.74 11.65
C THR A 21 -5.94 3.49 11.60
N GLU A 22 -4.96 3.11 12.41
CA GLU A 22 -3.62 3.71 12.40
C GLU A 22 -2.84 3.52 11.08
N LEU A 23 -3.27 2.57 10.25
CA LEU A 23 -2.67 2.22 8.96
C LEU A 23 -3.64 2.47 7.78
N GLU A 24 -4.74 3.20 7.98
CA GLU A 24 -5.79 3.33 6.96
C GLU A 24 -5.27 3.87 5.62
N TYR A 25 -4.33 4.82 5.61
CA TYR A 25 -3.77 5.37 4.37
C TYR A 25 -2.92 4.38 3.57
N PHE A 26 -2.39 3.33 4.20
CA PHE A 26 -1.78 2.23 3.45
C PHE A 26 -2.84 1.44 2.67
N SER A 27 -4.07 1.33 3.18
CA SER A 27 -5.17 0.71 2.42
C SER A 27 -5.50 1.57 1.20
N ASP A 28 -5.66 2.88 1.39
CA ASP A 28 -5.94 3.82 0.29
C ASP A 28 -4.86 3.77 -0.79
N PHE A 29 -3.58 3.84 -0.39
CA PHE A 29 -2.46 3.76 -1.33
C PHE A 29 -2.43 2.44 -2.09
N ILE A 30 -2.57 1.32 -1.40
CA ILE A 30 -2.46 -0.01 -2.03
C ILE A 30 -3.65 -0.27 -2.95
N GLU A 31 -4.84 0.19 -2.59
CA GLU A 31 -6.02 0.03 -3.43
C GLU A 31 -5.98 0.89 -4.70
N ASP A 32 -5.17 1.94 -4.77
CA ASP A 32 -4.92 2.65 -6.03
C ASP A 32 -4.08 1.83 -7.01
N ILE A 33 -3.39 0.78 -6.54
CA ILE A 33 -2.62 -0.15 -7.39
C ILE A 33 -3.57 -1.19 -7.99
N VAL A 34 -3.76 -1.12 -9.30
CA VAL A 34 -4.82 -1.88 -10.00
C VAL A 34 -4.29 -2.99 -10.91
N SER A 35 -2.97 -3.05 -11.12
CA SER A 35 -2.37 -4.07 -11.99
C SER A 35 -1.17 -4.76 -11.34
N VAL A 36 -0.92 -6.01 -11.73
CA VAL A 36 0.23 -6.78 -11.25
C VAL A 36 1.54 -6.14 -11.71
N ASP A 37 1.57 -5.59 -12.93
CA ASP A 37 2.76 -4.92 -13.48
C ASP A 37 3.13 -3.67 -12.66
N GLU A 38 2.14 -2.85 -12.27
CA GLU A 38 2.33 -1.68 -11.41
C GLU A 38 2.81 -2.09 -10.00
N ALA A 39 2.22 -3.15 -9.43
CA ALA A 39 2.67 -3.69 -8.15
C ALA A 39 4.12 -4.20 -8.23
N ASP A 40 4.49 -4.87 -9.32
CA ASP A 40 5.85 -5.37 -9.56
C ASP A 40 6.86 -4.22 -9.71
N GLU A 41 6.49 -3.13 -10.39
CA GLU A 41 7.30 -1.92 -10.49
C GLU A 41 7.58 -1.31 -9.10
N TYR A 42 6.54 -1.16 -8.28
CA TYR A 42 6.70 -0.58 -6.94
C TYR A 42 7.44 -1.49 -5.97
N LEU A 43 7.25 -2.81 -6.08
CA LEU A 43 8.04 -3.79 -5.32
C LEU A 43 9.54 -3.71 -5.66
N LYS A 44 9.88 -3.48 -6.93
CA LYS A 44 11.27 -3.25 -7.33
C LYS A 44 11.84 -1.98 -6.69
N ILE A 45 11.07 -0.88 -6.70
CA ILE A 45 11.48 0.38 -6.03
C ILE A 45 11.71 0.16 -4.54
N ILE A 46 10.79 -0.52 -3.85
CA ILE A 46 10.94 -0.84 -2.43
C ILE A 46 12.20 -1.68 -2.18
N GLN A 47 12.49 -2.65 -3.04
CA GLN A 47 13.69 -3.46 -2.95
C GLN A 47 14.96 -2.63 -3.14
N GLU A 48 15.00 -1.71 -4.11
CA GLU A 48 16.14 -0.81 -4.33
C GLU A 48 16.44 0.05 -3.09
N VAL A 49 15.41 0.52 -2.37
CA VAL A 49 15.57 1.26 -1.11
C VAL A 49 16.11 0.37 0.01
N LEU A 50 15.58 -0.84 0.17
CA LEU A 50 16.01 -1.78 1.20
C LEU A 50 17.48 -2.21 1.00
N ASP A 51 17.87 -2.41 -0.26
CA ASP A 51 19.25 -2.74 -0.65
C ASP A 51 20.21 -1.55 -0.49
N GLY A 52 19.68 -0.33 -0.27
CA GLY A 52 20.48 0.89 -0.19
C GLY A 52 20.96 1.41 -1.54
N SER A 53 20.35 0.97 -2.64
CA SER A 53 20.59 1.51 -3.99
C SER A 53 19.99 2.91 -4.16
N SER A 54 19.00 3.25 -3.33
CA SER A 54 18.45 4.60 -3.19
C SER A 54 18.18 4.90 -1.72
N GLU A 55 18.36 6.17 -1.32
CA GLU A 55 18.09 6.62 0.05
C GLU A 55 16.58 6.74 0.32
N GLU A 56 15.81 7.20 -0.68
CA GLU A 56 14.38 7.44 -0.59
C GLU A 56 13.73 7.37 -1.98
N TYR A 57 12.48 6.91 -2.02
CA TYR A 57 11.59 7.13 -3.16
C TYR A 57 10.26 7.73 -2.72
N LYS A 58 9.68 8.55 -3.60
CA LYS A 58 8.34 9.11 -3.45
C LYS A 58 7.44 8.56 -4.55
N ILE A 59 6.35 7.91 -4.16
CA ILE A 59 5.30 7.48 -5.09
C ILE A 59 4.04 8.25 -4.74
N GLN A 60 3.51 9.01 -5.70
CA GLN A 60 2.26 9.72 -5.55
C GLN A 60 1.20 9.04 -6.42
N LEU A 61 0.10 8.65 -5.79
CA LEU A 61 -1.08 8.11 -6.46
C LEU A 61 -2.22 9.12 -6.35
N ASN A 62 -3.47 8.67 -6.43
CA ASN A 62 -4.62 9.55 -6.61
C ASN A 62 -4.80 10.49 -5.41
N THR A 63 -4.92 9.91 -4.21
CA THR A 63 -5.16 10.66 -2.97
C THR A 63 -4.04 10.55 -1.95
N THR A 64 -3.00 9.77 -2.24
CA THR A 64 -1.94 9.46 -1.29
C THR A 64 -0.54 9.67 -1.87
N ILE A 65 0.41 9.94 -0.97
CA ILE A 65 1.84 9.91 -1.26
C ILE A 65 2.51 8.92 -0.30
N ALA A 66 3.24 7.94 -0.83
CA ALA A 66 4.16 7.11 -0.07
C ALA A 66 5.60 7.64 -0.16
N TYR A 67 6.21 7.87 1.00
CA TYR A 67 7.64 8.15 1.18
C TYR A 67 8.31 6.89 1.70
N ILE A 68 9.10 6.25 0.85
CA ILE A 68 9.71 4.94 1.10
C ILE A 68 11.18 5.17 1.44
N LYS A 69 11.54 4.96 2.71
CA LYS A 69 12.93 4.97 3.19
C LYS A 69 13.30 3.58 3.67
N LYS A 70 14.59 3.33 3.91
CA LYS A 70 15.09 2.00 4.29
C LYS A 70 14.37 1.41 5.52
N ASP A 71 14.23 2.19 6.58
CA ASP A 71 13.69 1.70 7.85
C ASP A 71 12.17 1.88 7.96
N LEU A 72 11.63 2.92 7.34
CA LEU A 72 10.25 3.35 7.53
C LEU A 72 9.64 3.85 6.22
N THR A 73 8.41 3.43 5.95
CA THR A 73 7.55 4.01 4.93
C THR A 73 6.49 4.85 5.60
N VAL A 74 6.24 6.05 5.07
CA VAL A 74 5.20 6.97 5.53
C VAL A 74 4.24 7.21 4.38
N VAL A 75 2.93 7.03 4.60
CA VAL A 75 1.90 7.38 3.64
C VAL A 75 1.11 8.59 4.16
N GLU A 76 1.01 9.62 3.33
CA GLU A 76 0.28 10.85 3.63
C GLU A 76 -0.94 10.95 2.69
N HIS A 77 -2.06 11.44 3.21
CA HIS A 77 -3.22 11.75 2.39
C HIS A 77 -3.18 13.22 1.90
N LEU A 78 -3.47 13.44 0.61
CA LEU A 78 -3.25 14.71 -0.09
C LEU A 78 -4.29 15.80 0.19
N TYR A 79 -5.51 15.40 0.57
CA TYR A 79 -6.68 16.30 0.61
C TYR A 79 -7.22 16.55 2.01
N THR A 80 -6.42 16.31 3.03
CA THR A 80 -6.80 16.47 4.43
C THR A 80 -5.89 17.53 5.06
N GLU A 81 -6.47 18.41 5.89
CA GLU A 81 -5.79 19.62 6.40
C GLU A 81 -5.06 19.39 7.74
N SER A 82 -4.95 18.14 8.21
CA SER A 82 -4.42 17.80 9.53
C SER A 82 -2.99 17.27 9.45
N GLU A 83 -2.13 17.74 10.37
CA GLU A 83 -0.75 17.22 10.49
C GLU A 83 -0.70 15.74 10.92
N ASN A 84 -1.83 15.18 11.37
CA ASN A 84 -1.98 13.77 11.74
C ASN A 84 -2.39 12.88 10.56
N ASP A 85 -2.46 13.40 9.35
CA ASP A 85 -2.96 12.66 8.18
C ASP A 85 -1.85 11.82 7.53
N LYS A 86 -1.16 11.06 8.38
CA LYS A 86 -0.05 10.18 8.01
C LYS A 86 -0.14 8.85 8.74
N SER A 87 0.10 7.78 8.02
CA SER A 87 0.32 6.45 8.58
C SER A 87 1.78 6.06 8.34
N SER A 88 2.37 5.27 9.22
CA SER A 88 3.73 4.76 9.01
C SER A 88 3.86 3.29 9.41
N MET A 89 4.73 2.57 8.71
CA MET A 89 5.16 1.22 9.08
C MET A 89 6.57 0.95 8.59
N GLU A 90 7.21 -0.10 9.14
CA GLU A 90 8.51 -0.56 8.64
C GLU A 90 8.43 -0.92 7.14
N THR A 91 9.45 -0.55 6.38
CA THR A 91 9.44 -0.74 4.91
C THR A 91 9.41 -2.22 4.51
N GLU A 92 10.04 -3.10 5.29
CA GLU A 92 9.90 -4.55 5.11
C GLU A 92 8.46 -5.04 5.32
N LYS A 93 7.74 -4.45 6.28
CA LYS A 93 6.32 -4.76 6.49
C LYS A 93 5.48 -4.25 5.32
N PHE A 94 5.76 -3.05 4.82
CA PHE A 94 5.08 -2.50 3.65
C PHE A 94 5.31 -3.36 2.40
N LYS A 95 6.55 -3.81 2.15
CA LYS A 95 6.87 -4.75 1.07
C LYS A 95 6.05 -6.04 1.16
N ASN A 96 5.92 -6.63 2.35
CA ASN A 96 5.13 -7.86 2.53
C ASN A 96 3.64 -7.62 2.25
N LEU A 97 3.10 -6.46 2.65
CA LEU A 97 1.72 -6.07 2.34
C LEU A 97 1.51 -5.89 0.83
N MET A 98 2.47 -5.26 0.14
CA MET A 98 2.48 -5.09 -1.32
C MET A 98 2.50 -6.45 -2.05
N LEU A 99 3.31 -7.41 -1.59
CA LEU A 99 3.33 -8.77 -2.15
C LEU A 99 1.97 -9.47 -1.99
N VAL A 100 1.37 -9.36 -0.80
CA VAL A 100 0.04 -9.92 -0.53
C VAL A 100 -1.02 -9.27 -1.43
N TRP A 101 -0.98 -7.94 -1.61
CA TRP A 101 -1.92 -7.25 -2.49
C TRP A 101 -1.74 -7.63 -3.96
N ARG A 102 -0.49 -7.65 -4.44
CA ARG A 102 -0.13 -8.08 -5.80
C ARG A 102 -0.80 -9.40 -6.18
N ASP A 103 -0.75 -10.39 -5.30
CA ASP A 103 -1.35 -11.70 -5.53
C ASP A 103 -2.89 -11.67 -5.52
N LYS A 104 -3.50 -10.65 -4.90
CA LYS A 104 -4.95 -10.43 -4.84
C LYS A 104 -5.52 -9.56 -5.94
N ILE A 105 -4.71 -8.79 -6.67
CA ILE A 105 -5.16 -7.97 -7.80
C ILE A 105 -5.98 -8.79 -8.83
N PRO A 106 -5.58 -10.01 -9.24
CA PRO A 106 -6.38 -10.82 -10.19
C PRO A 106 -7.75 -11.24 -9.65
N GLU A 107 -7.93 -11.28 -8.33
CA GLU A 107 -9.20 -11.60 -7.67
C GLU A 107 -10.07 -10.35 -7.48
N ARG A 108 -9.49 -9.14 -7.58
CA ARG A 108 -10.14 -7.88 -7.24
C ARG A 108 -11.47 -7.66 -7.95
N TYR A 109 -11.56 -8.06 -9.21
CA TYR A 109 -12.74 -7.86 -10.06
C TYR A 109 -13.57 -9.12 -10.31
N LYS A 110 -13.18 -10.27 -9.73
CA LYS A 110 -13.93 -11.52 -9.89
C LYS A 110 -15.20 -11.50 -9.04
N SER A 111 -16.32 -11.93 -9.62
CA SER A 111 -17.54 -12.24 -8.87
C SER A 111 -17.32 -13.43 -7.95
N ILE A 112 -18.04 -13.45 -6.82
CA ILE A 112 -18.20 -14.65 -6.02
C ILE A 112 -19.43 -15.35 -6.60
N ASP A 113 -19.24 -16.47 -7.28
CA ASP A 113 -20.32 -17.30 -7.80
C ASP A 113 -21.16 -17.93 -6.68
#